data_AF-A0A838DBI2-F1
#
_entry.id   AF-A0A838DBI2-F1
#
_cell.length_a   1.000
_cell.length_b   1.000
_cell.length_c   1.000
_cell.angle_alpha   90.00
_cell.angle_beta   90.00
_cell.angle_gamma   90.00
#
_symmetry.space_group_name_H-M   'P 1'
#
loop_
_entity.id
_entity.type
_entity.pdbx_description
1 polymer ?
#
loop_
_entity_poly.entity_id
_entity_poly.type
_entity_poly.pdbx_seq_one_letter_code
_entity_poly.pdbx_strand_id
1 'polypeptide(L)'
;GYVKINSASDSDFDLTWYAHGAKHNSDVPCEGTAYKGGLFSDGRSRFAKEQWHSGGYSFTPAQKNIGSIEDKWIGFKTIMFNTVVNGQPAVKLENWVDENNNGQWKKVFGYTDSGGFGEDGDRCGGSPDELISWGGPSVTFRWDGTSNIDIKNLSVREIAAN
;
A
#
# COMPACT_ATOMS: atom_id res chain seq x y z
N GLY A 1 -2.51 -9.97 -6.96
CA GLY A 1 -2.01 -10.97 -7.93
C GLY A 1 -0.85 -11.72 -7.31
N TYR A 2 -0.03 -12.36 -8.11
CA TYR A 2 1.10 -13.16 -7.64
C TYR A 2 2.41 -12.60 -8.14
N VAL A 3 3.42 -12.65 -7.28
CA VAL A 3 4.76 -12.13 -7.52
C VAL A 3 5.78 -13.18 -7.07
N LYS A 4 6.87 -13.35 -7.81
CA LYS A 4 8.06 -14.08 -7.38
C LYS A 4 9.28 -13.17 -7.47
N ILE A 5 9.96 -12.96 -6.35
CA ILE A 5 11.21 -12.20 -6.29
C ILE A 5 12.34 -13.21 -6.53
N ASN A 6 12.95 -13.19 -7.71
CA ASN A 6 14.00 -14.16 -8.07
C ASN A 6 15.34 -13.83 -7.39
N SER A 7 15.60 -12.55 -7.18
CA SER A 7 16.77 -12.06 -6.43
C SER A 7 16.47 -10.64 -5.93
N ALA A 8 16.52 -10.39 -4.62
CA ALA A 8 16.51 -9.05 -4.06
C ALA A 8 17.96 -8.54 -3.94
N SER A 9 18.25 -7.31 -4.35
CA SER A 9 19.60 -6.74 -4.19
C SER A 9 19.77 -5.92 -2.90
N ASP A 10 18.70 -5.72 -2.13
CA ASP A 10 18.69 -4.89 -0.92
C ASP A 10 17.75 -5.46 0.15
N SER A 11 18.14 -5.31 1.43
CA SER A 11 17.32 -5.60 2.62
C SER A 11 16.09 -4.71 2.76
N ASP A 12 16.07 -3.55 2.11
CA ASP A 12 14.92 -2.62 2.13
C ASP A 12 13.96 -2.81 0.94
N PHE A 13 14.13 -3.88 0.16
CA PHE A 13 13.18 -4.26 -0.89
C PHE A 13 11.75 -4.40 -0.33
N ASP A 14 10.79 -3.71 -0.95
CA ASP A 14 9.37 -3.95 -0.74
C ASP A 14 8.55 -3.95 -2.04
N LEU A 15 7.53 -4.80 -2.06
CA LEU A 15 6.41 -4.67 -2.99
C LEU A 15 5.47 -3.59 -2.46
N THR A 16 5.30 -2.51 -3.21
CA THR A 16 4.41 -1.39 -2.83
C THR A 16 3.24 -1.28 -3.79
N TRP A 17 2.03 -1.55 -3.32
CA TRP A 17 0.80 -1.35 -4.11
C TRP A 17 0.05 -0.15 -3.59
N TYR A 18 -0.28 0.79 -4.48
CA TYR A 18 -0.87 2.05 -4.07
C TYR A 18 -1.88 2.59 -5.08
N ALA A 19 -2.79 3.42 -4.57
CA ALA A 19 -3.90 4.02 -5.29
C ALA A 19 -4.25 5.39 -4.71
N HIS A 20 -5.29 6.03 -5.26
CA HIS A 20 -5.87 7.32 -4.86
C HIS A 20 -5.12 8.58 -5.33
N GLY A 21 -3.99 8.40 -6.03
CA GLY A 21 -3.22 9.49 -6.65
C GLY A 21 -3.37 9.56 -8.16
N ALA A 22 -2.73 10.56 -8.74
CA ALA A 22 -2.53 10.73 -10.17
C ALA A 22 -1.03 10.67 -10.51
N LYS A 23 -0.43 11.75 -11.05
CA LYS A 23 1.00 11.76 -11.34
C LYS A 23 1.82 11.70 -10.05
N HIS A 24 2.78 10.79 -10.02
CA HIS A 24 3.70 10.60 -8.90
C HIS A 24 5.08 11.15 -9.28
N ASN A 25 5.25 12.47 -9.25
CA ASN A 25 6.50 13.17 -9.56
C ASN A 25 6.59 14.52 -8.83
N SER A 26 7.80 15.09 -8.78
CA SER A 26 8.07 16.32 -8.01
C SER A 26 7.54 17.60 -8.67
N ASP A 27 7.18 17.57 -9.95
CA ASP A 27 6.66 18.74 -10.68
C ASP A 27 5.21 19.05 -10.30
N VAL A 28 4.42 18.01 -9.99
CA VAL A 28 3.03 18.10 -9.51
C VAL A 28 2.85 17.33 -8.20
N PRO A 29 3.50 17.80 -7.12
CA PRO A 29 3.67 17.03 -5.88
C PRO A 29 2.35 16.57 -5.25
N CYS A 30 1.32 17.42 -5.33
CA CYS A 30 0.01 17.16 -4.74
C CYS A 30 -0.81 16.08 -5.45
N GLU A 31 -0.47 15.74 -6.70
CA GLU A 31 -1.09 14.59 -7.38
C GLU A 31 -0.55 13.25 -6.85
N GLY A 32 0.58 13.26 -6.13
CA GLY A 32 1.22 12.08 -5.58
C GLY A 32 0.57 11.53 -4.30
N THR A 33 -0.64 11.98 -3.94
CA THR A 33 -1.38 11.49 -2.78
C THR A 33 -1.64 9.99 -2.89
N ALA A 34 -1.33 9.20 -1.86
CA ALA A 34 -1.63 7.76 -1.89
C ALA A 34 -1.66 7.11 -0.52
N TYR A 35 -2.52 6.11 -0.37
CA TYR A 35 -2.24 5.01 0.57
C TYR A 35 -1.41 3.95 -0.14
N LYS A 36 -0.45 3.36 0.57
CA LYS A 36 0.49 2.38 0.03
C LYS A 36 0.58 1.16 0.94
N GLY A 37 0.23 -0.01 0.42
CA GLY A 37 0.45 -1.28 1.09
C GLY A 37 1.82 -1.84 0.74
N GLY A 38 2.68 -2.03 1.75
CA GLY A 38 4.01 -2.58 1.60
C GLY A 38 4.11 -4.02 2.08
N LEU A 39 4.84 -4.85 1.34
CA LEU A 39 5.27 -6.19 1.73
C LEU A 39 6.77 -6.34 1.44
N PHE A 40 7.57 -6.44 2.51
CA PHE A 40 9.03 -6.55 2.44
C PHE A 40 9.47 -7.98 2.14
N SER A 41 10.68 -8.13 1.58
CA SER A 41 11.24 -9.44 1.25
C SER A 41 11.36 -10.39 2.44
N ASP A 42 11.55 -9.85 3.65
CA ASP A 42 11.68 -10.62 4.90
C ASP A 42 10.34 -10.97 5.58
N GLY A 43 9.21 -10.61 4.95
CA GLY A 43 7.87 -10.89 5.45
C GLY A 43 7.29 -9.83 6.37
N ARG A 44 7.98 -8.69 6.55
CA ARG A 44 7.37 -7.51 7.17
C ARG A 44 6.29 -6.92 6.27
N SER A 45 5.27 -6.31 6.87
CA SER A 45 4.28 -5.52 6.15
C SER A 45 3.98 -4.23 6.92
N ARG A 46 3.63 -3.17 6.18
CA ARG A 46 3.22 -1.88 6.71
C ARG A 46 2.30 -1.15 5.75
N PHE A 47 1.70 -0.06 6.22
CA PHE A 47 1.12 0.98 5.38
C PHE A 47 1.98 2.23 5.41
N ALA A 48 2.01 2.93 4.28
CA ALA A 48 2.39 4.32 4.21
C ALA A 48 1.21 5.15 3.70
N LYS A 49 1.09 6.37 4.17
CA LYS A 49 0.29 7.43 3.56
C LYS A 49 1.26 8.48 3.05
N GLU A 50 1.12 8.86 1.79
CA GLU A 50 1.84 9.99 1.22
C GLU A 50 0.79 11.06 0.90
N GLN A 51 0.82 12.20 1.60
CA GLN A 51 -0.11 13.31 1.37
C GLN A 51 0.35 14.22 0.22
N TRP A 52 1.64 14.16 -0.14
CA TRP A 52 2.21 14.79 -1.33
C TRP A 52 3.59 14.19 -1.64
N HIS A 53 3.97 14.20 -2.92
CA HIS A 53 5.22 13.61 -3.39
C HIS A 53 6.30 14.67 -3.70
N SER A 54 7.56 14.51 -3.33
CA SER A 54 8.13 13.52 -2.41
C SER A 54 8.30 14.15 -1.04
N GLY A 55 7.49 13.76 -0.07
CA GLY A 55 7.84 14.05 1.34
C GLY A 55 6.72 13.98 2.36
N GLY A 56 5.44 14.03 1.98
CA GLY A 56 4.32 13.97 2.93
C GLY A 56 4.06 12.56 3.48
N TYR A 57 5.11 11.83 3.82
CA TYR A 57 5.04 10.43 4.21
C TYR A 57 4.76 10.26 5.70
N SER A 58 3.81 9.39 6.00
CA SER A 58 3.63 8.79 7.31
C SER A 58 3.58 7.28 7.19
N PHE A 59 4.15 6.58 8.16
CA PHE A 59 4.27 5.12 8.14
C PHE A 59 3.66 4.52 9.40
N THR A 60 2.94 3.41 9.24
CA THR A 60 2.68 2.53 10.37
C THR A 60 3.98 1.80 10.76
N PRO A 61 4.11 1.33 12.02
CA PRO A 61 5.18 0.39 12.36
C PRO A 61 5.18 -0.81 11.41
N ALA A 62 6.36 -1.25 10.99
CA ALA A 62 6.51 -2.46 10.19
C ALA A 62 6.39 -3.69 11.10
N GLN A 63 5.53 -4.64 10.74
CA GLN A 63 5.30 -5.85 11.53
C GLN A 63 5.67 -7.10 10.72
N LYS A 64 6.45 -7.99 11.33
CA LYS A 64 6.85 -9.27 10.73
C LYS A 64 5.78 -10.32 10.97
N ASN A 65 4.96 -10.56 9.96
CA ASN A 65 3.76 -11.41 10.08
C ASN A 65 3.89 -12.74 9.32
N ILE A 66 4.87 -12.84 8.42
CA ILE A 66 5.21 -14.04 7.66
C ILE A 66 6.73 -14.20 7.55
N GLY A 67 7.19 -15.33 6.99
CA GLY A 67 8.59 -15.55 6.66
C GLY A 67 9.03 -14.81 5.40
N SER A 68 10.29 -14.99 4.99
CA SER A 68 10.80 -14.45 3.73
C SER A 68 9.91 -14.85 2.56
N ILE A 69 9.75 -13.95 1.59
CA ILE A 69 8.97 -14.12 0.36
C ILE A 69 9.82 -14.31 -0.90
N GLU A 70 11.14 -14.40 -0.75
CA GLU A 70 12.09 -14.59 -1.86
C GLU A 70 12.05 -16.01 -2.44
N ASP A 71 12.37 -16.11 -3.74
CA ASP A 71 12.43 -17.34 -4.54
C ASP A 71 11.18 -18.24 -4.47
N LYS A 72 10.00 -17.65 -4.21
CA LYS A 72 8.72 -18.36 -4.28
C LYS A 72 7.59 -17.47 -4.78
N TRP A 73 6.58 -18.11 -5.34
CA TRP A 73 5.35 -17.41 -5.73
C TRP A 73 4.56 -17.04 -4.48
N ILE A 74 4.31 -15.75 -4.32
CA ILE A 74 3.51 -15.20 -3.23
C ILE A 74 2.35 -14.44 -3.82
N GLY A 75 1.15 -14.77 -3.37
CA GLY A 75 0.00 -13.92 -3.63
C GLY A 75 0.08 -12.72 -2.69
N PHE A 76 0.02 -11.52 -3.24
CA PHE A 76 -0.11 -10.30 -2.45
C PHE A 76 -1.41 -9.58 -2.85
N LYS A 77 -1.97 -8.81 -1.93
CA LYS A 77 -3.16 -7.99 -2.11
C LYS A 77 -3.20 -6.88 -1.08
N THR A 78 -3.39 -5.66 -1.56
CA THR A 78 -3.73 -4.50 -0.75
C THR A 78 -5.17 -4.09 -1.04
N ILE A 79 -5.92 -3.82 0.02
CA ILE A 79 -7.32 -3.40 -0.03
C ILE A 79 -7.43 -2.08 0.72
N MET A 80 -8.16 -1.13 0.15
CA MET A 80 -8.38 0.21 0.68
C MET A 80 -9.87 0.53 0.48
N PHE A 81 -10.59 0.88 1.55
CA PHE A 81 -12.00 1.25 1.45
C PHE A 81 -12.43 2.22 2.54
N ASN A 82 -13.39 3.07 2.19
CA ASN A 82 -14.01 3.98 3.14
C ASN A 82 -14.88 3.20 4.15
N THR A 83 -14.83 3.63 5.40
CA THR A 83 -15.58 3.04 6.50
C THR A 83 -15.98 4.13 7.51
N VAL A 84 -16.59 3.73 8.62
CA VAL A 84 -17.01 4.62 9.70
C VAL A 84 -16.52 4.07 11.03
N VAL A 85 -15.89 4.91 11.85
CA VAL A 85 -15.47 4.59 13.22
C VAL A 85 -16.09 5.61 14.17
N ASN A 86 -16.85 5.16 15.16
CA ASN A 86 -17.53 6.03 16.14
C ASN A 86 -18.40 7.13 15.48
N GLY A 87 -19.02 6.81 14.34
CA GLY A 87 -19.85 7.75 13.58
C GLY A 87 -19.08 8.75 12.71
N GLN A 88 -17.75 8.68 12.66
CA GLN A 88 -16.90 9.54 11.83
C GLN A 88 -16.31 8.78 10.63
N PRO A 89 -16.11 9.44 9.48
CA PRO A 89 -15.43 8.85 8.33
C PRO A 89 -14.04 8.31 8.68
N ALA A 90 -13.66 7.19 8.08
CA ALA A 90 -12.35 6.59 8.20
C ALA A 90 -12.01 5.80 6.92
N VAL A 91 -10.75 5.42 6.74
CA VAL A 91 -10.29 4.54 5.66
C VAL A 91 -9.69 3.28 6.25
N LYS A 92 -10.20 2.11 5.84
CA LYS A 92 -9.67 0.81 6.22
C LYS A 92 -8.65 0.34 5.19
N LEU A 93 -7.49 -0.06 5.69
CA LEU A 93 -6.37 -0.58 4.89
C LEU A 93 -6.07 -2.02 5.31
N GLU A 94 -5.90 -2.91 4.33
CA GLU A 94 -5.59 -4.31 4.59
C GLU A 94 -4.59 -4.90 3.60
N ASN A 95 -3.58 -5.58 4.12
CA ASN A 95 -2.64 -6.37 3.33
C ASN A 95 -2.91 -7.85 3.59
N TRP A 96 -3.03 -8.59 2.50
CA TRP A 96 -3.34 -10.02 2.47
C TRP A 96 -2.30 -10.77 1.66
N VAL A 97 -1.99 -11.98 2.10
CA VAL A 97 -1.00 -12.84 1.46
C VAL A 97 -1.54 -14.26 1.28
N ASP A 98 -1.25 -14.85 0.13
CA ASP A 98 -1.31 -16.29 -0.12
C ASP A 98 0.13 -16.81 -0.20
N GLU A 99 0.63 -17.30 0.93
CA GLU A 99 2.04 -17.68 1.12
C GLU A 99 2.46 -18.92 0.32
N ASN A 100 1.48 -19.76 -0.04
CA ASN A 100 1.72 -21.07 -0.62
C ASN A 100 1.24 -21.14 -2.08
N ASN A 101 0.78 -20.02 -2.66
CA ASN A 101 0.22 -19.95 -4.01
C ASN A 101 -0.86 -21.03 -4.23
N ASN A 102 -1.74 -21.21 -3.24
CA ASN A 102 -2.79 -22.23 -3.24
C ASN A 102 -4.21 -21.63 -3.10
N GLY A 103 -4.32 -20.30 -3.18
CA GLY A 103 -5.57 -19.56 -3.05
C GLY A 103 -6.01 -19.31 -1.60
N GLN A 104 -5.25 -19.74 -0.59
CA GLN A 104 -5.57 -19.50 0.81
C GLN A 104 -5.02 -18.15 1.28
N TRP A 105 -5.83 -17.12 1.13
CA TRP A 105 -5.48 -15.75 1.52
C TRP A 105 -5.66 -15.55 3.02
N LYS A 106 -4.64 -15.02 3.67
CA LYS A 106 -4.74 -14.53 5.06
C LYS A 106 -4.38 -13.06 5.15
N LYS A 107 -5.05 -12.35 6.05
CA LYS A 107 -4.71 -10.97 6.38
C LYS A 107 -3.42 -10.98 7.18
N VAL A 108 -2.39 -10.28 6.68
CA VAL A 108 -1.09 -10.17 7.36
C VAL A 108 -0.95 -8.83 8.07
N PHE A 109 -1.64 -7.79 7.63
CA PHE A 109 -1.60 -6.49 8.30
C PHE A 109 -2.88 -5.70 8.04
N GLY A 110 -3.27 -4.85 8.99
CA GLY A 110 -4.43 -3.99 8.84
C GLY A 110 -4.30 -2.74 9.67
N TYR A 111 -4.75 -1.63 9.12
CA TYR A 111 -4.78 -0.33 9.79
C TYR A 111 -6.08 0.39 9.46
N THR A 112 -6.56 1.25 10.36
CA THR A 112 -7.68 2.13 10.10
C THR A 112 -7.19 3.55 10.28
N ASP A 113 -7.17 4.33 9.21
CA ASP A 113 -6.94 5.77 9.29
C ASP A 113 -8.27 6.44 9.65
N SER A 114 -8.39 6.89 10.90
CA SER A 114 -9.54 7.64 11.41
C SER A 114 -9.14 9.07 11.79
N GLY A 115 -8.11 9.60 11.13
CA GLY A 115 -7.44 10.85 11.50
C GLY A 115 -6.11 10.59 12.23
N GLY A 116 -5.20 11.56 12.16
CA GLY A 116 -3.87 11.50 12.77
C GLY A 116 -2.83 10.62 12.07
N PHE A 117 -3.15 10.01 10.92
CA PHE A 117 -2.14 9.38 10.07
C PHE A 117 -1.64 10.39 9.04
N GLY A 118 -0.55 11.09 9.36
CA GLY A 118 -0.05 12.23 8.59
C GLY A 118 -0.54 13.58 9.11
N GLU A 119 0.25 14.61 8.84
CA GLU A 119 0.02 15.99 9.28
C GLU A 119 0.40 17.05 8.21
N ASP A 120 0.76 16.62 7.00
CA ASP A 120 1.31 17.47 5.93
C ASP A 120 0.31 17.75 4.79
N GLY A 121 -0.98 17.46 4.99
CA GLY A 121 -2.00 17.65 3.95
C GLY A 121 -2.29 19.12 3.60
N ASP A 122 -1.99 20.02 4.52
CA ASP A 122 -2.15 21.47 4.37
C ASP A 122 -1.25 22.07 3.27
N ARG A 123 -0.09 21.45 3.00
CA ARG A 123 0.78 21.81 1.87
C ARG A 123 0.05 21.82 0.53
N CYS A 124 -0.93 20.95 0.37
CA CYS A 124 -1.73 20.82 -0.85
C CYS A 124 -3.14 21.40 -0.70
N GLY A 125 -3.38 22.21 0.33
CA GLY A 125 -4.65 22.88 0.58
C GLY A 125 -5.73 22.00 1.22
N GLY A 126 -5.38 20.79 1.69
CA GLY A 126 -6.26 19.94 2.48
C GLY A 126 -6.14 20.21 3.99
N SER A 127 -6.79 19.39 4.80
CA SER A 127 -6.55 19.38 6.25
C SER A 127 -5.18 18.74 6.55
N PRO A 128 -4.49 19.10 7.66
CA PRO A 128 -3.22 18.47 8.02
C PRO A 128 -3.27 16.93 8.01
N ASP A 129 -4.30 16.32 8.58
CA ASP A 129 -4.48 14.86 8.68
C ASP A 129 -5.48 14.29 7.67
N GLU A 130 -5.74 15.01 6.56
CA GLU A 130 -6.76 14.70 5.55
C GLU A 130 -6.83 13.21 5.18
N LEU A 131 -8.03 12.61 5.29
CA LEU A 131 -8.27 11.24 4.87
C LEU A 131 -8.30 11.15 3.34
N ILE A 132 -7.52 10.24 2.74
CA ILE A 132 -7.55 10.02 1.29
C ILE A 132 -8.72 9.09 0.93
N SER A 133 -9.94 9.60 1.13
CA SER A 133 -11.20 8.86 0.97
C SER A 133 -11.81 8.96 -0.43
N TRP A 134 -11.17 9.71 -1.33
CA TRP A 134 -11.60 9.89 -2.71
C TRP A 134 -10.89 8.92 -3.66
N GLY A 135 -11.46 8.69 -4.85
CA GLY A 135 -10.79 7.94 -5.91
C GLY A 135 -9.70 8.76 -6.62
N GLY A 136 -8.73 8.09 -7.23
CA GLY A 136 -7.72 8.69 -8.09
C GLY A 136 -7.68 8.00 -9.47
N PRO A 137 -7.15 8.65 -10.51
CA PRO A 137 -7.11 8.06 -11.85
C PRO A 137 -6.06 6.95 -12.01
N SER A 138 -5.22 6.70 -11.01
CA SER A 138 -4.13 5.72 -11.09
C SER A 138 -4.14 4.69 -9.96
N VAL A 139 -3.73 3.48 -10.32
CA VAL A 139 -3.36 2.40 -9.40
C VAL A 139 -2.01 1.89 -9.87
N THR A 140 -1.09 1.69 -8.94
CA THR A 140 0.30 1.33 -9.26
C THR A 140 0.74 0.09 -8.49
N PHE A 141 1.42 -0.79 -9.22
CA PHE A 141 2.23 -1.87 -8.67
C PHE A 141 3.69 -1.44 -8.80
N ARG A 142 4.38 -1.24 -7.68
CA ARG A 142 5.79 -0.83 -7.63
C ARG A 142 6.60 -1.82 -6.82
N TRP A 143 7.87 -1.92 -7.16
CA TRP A 143 8.92 -2.53 -6.36
C TRP A 143 10.20 -1.77 -6.63
N ASP A 144 11.05 -1.69 -5.62
CA ASP A 144 12.35 -1.01 -5.69
C ASP A 144 13.46 -2.03 -5.39
N GLY A 145 14.68 -1.86 -5.88
CA GLY A 145 15.81 -2.71 -5.48
C GLY A 145 15.87 -4.10 -6.13
N THR A 146 15.17 -4.36 -7.23
CA THR A 146 15.50 -5.44 -8.18
C THR A 146 14.82 -5.23 -9.54
N SER A 147 15.46 -5.72 -10.60
CA SER A 147 14.85 -5.84 -11.93
C SER A 147 14.40 -7.26 -12.26
N ASN A 148 14.62 -8.23 -11.35
CA ASN A 148 14.37 -9.65 -11.59
C ASN A 148 13.19 -10.17 -10.77
N ILE A 149 12.00 -9.97 -11.32
CA ILE A 149 10.71 -10.29 -10.70
C ILE A 149 9.78 -10.93 -11.74
N ASP A 150 9.10 -12.00 -11.36
CA ASP A 150 8.03 -12.56 -12.17
C ASP A 150 6.67 -12.17 -11.61
N ILE A 151 5.72 -11.88 -12.49
CA ILE A 151 4.35 -11.52 -12.14
C ILE A 151 3.35 -12.39 -12.87
N LYS A 152 2.24 -12.73 -12.21
CA LYS A 152 1.08 -13.34 -12.86
C LYS A 152 -0.21 -12.90 -12.18
N ASN A 153 -1.29 -12.83 -12.96
CA ASN A 153 -2.64 -12.55 -12.47
C ASN A 153 -2.72 -11.24 -11.64
N LEU A 154 -2.02 -10.19 -12.06
CA LEU A 154 -2.26 -8.86 -11.51
C LEU A 154 -3.65 -8.40 -11.92
N SER A 155 -4.39 -7.84 -10.98
CA SER A 155 -5.73 -7.34 -11.21
C SER A 155 -6.01 -6.18 -10.28
N VAL A 156 -6.72 -5.18 -10.79
CA VAL A 156 -7.31 -4.09 -10.00
C VAL A 156 -8.81 -4.31 -10.01
N ARG A 157 -9.46 -4.08 -8.87
CA ARG A 157 -10.91 -4.22 -8.71
C ARG A 157 -11.42 -3.07 -7.86
N GLU A 158 -12.50 -2.45 -8.31
CA GLU A 158 -13.33 -1.64 -7.44
C GLU A 158 -14.13 -2.56 -6.51
N ILE A 159 -14.34 -2.13 -5.28
CA ILE A 159 -15.11 -2.85 -4.27
C ILE A 159 -16.29 -2.00 -3.85
N ALA A 160 -17.49 -2.57 -3.90
CA ALA A 160 -18.65 -1.97 -3.26
C ALA A 160 -18.52 -2.17 -1.75
N ALA A 161 -18.59 -1.07 -0.99
CA ALA A 161 -18.81 -1.15 0.45
C ALA A 161 -20.29 -1.48 0.66
N ASN A 162 -20.59 -2.72 1.05
CA ASN A 162 -21.92 -3.14 1.46
C ASN A 162 -22.13 -2.86 2.95
#